data_AF-A0A951GZF0-F1
#
_entry.id   AF-A0A951GZF0-F1
#
_cell.length_a   1.000
_cell.length_b   1.000
_cell.length_c   1.000
_cell.angle_alpha   90.00
_cell.angle_beta   90.00
_cell.angle_gamma   90.00
#
_symmetry.space_group_name_H-M   'P 1'
#
loop_
_entity.id
_entity.type
_entity.pdbx_description
1 polymer ?
#
loop_
_entity_poly.entity_id
_entity_poly.type
_entity_poly.pdbx_seq_one_letter_code
_entity_poly.pdbx_strand_id
1 'polypeptide(L)'
;MSDLLAIVGPEDGEADLIEQIASCRPHRVTVLVDGGDRDWAFDESGTGRARRDRLAALLHSIERRTGAVVVGLAGDPEQLHGWRFDRVIGSRMPLPV
;
A
#
# COMPACT_ATOMS: atom_id res chain seq x y z
N MET A 1 18.51 -0.98 -8.05
CA MET A 1 17.62 -1.01 -6.88
C MET A 1 16.24 -0.68 -7.41
N SER A 2 15.20 -1.46 -7.08
CA SER A 2 13.85 -1.28 -7.61
C SER A 2 12.92 -0.86 -6.48
N ASP A 3 12.48 0.40 -6.52
CA ASP A 3 11.55 0.99 -5.56
C ASP A 3 10.14 0.94 -6.15
N LEU A 4 9.21 0.30 -5.45
CA LEU A 4 7.85 0.08 -5.91
C LEU A 4 6.85 0.78 -5.00
N LEU A 5 5.88 1.46 -5.58
CA LEU A 5 4.70 1.97 -4.89
C LEU A 5 3.53 1.01 -5.12
N ALA A 6 2.89 0.57 -4.04
CA ALA A 6 1.64 -0.18 -4.05
C ALA A 6 0.52 0.70 -3.49
N ILE A 7 -0.51 0.99 -4.28
CA ILE A 7 -1.69 1.76 -3.85
C ILE A 7 -2.80 0.75 -3.56
N VAL A 8 -3.32 0.79 -2.34
CA VAL A 8 -4.26 -0.20 -1.80
C VAL A 8 -5.54 0.48 -1.36
N GLY A 9 -6.64 0.11 -2.01
CA GLY A 9 -7.99 0.48 -1.64
C GLY A 9 -8.66 -0.56 -0.73
N PRO A 10 -9.80 -0.19 -0.11
CA PRO A 10 -10.55 -1.06 0.80
C PRO A 10 -11.15 -2.31 0.13
N GLU A 11 -11.32 -2.32 -1.18
CA GLU A 11 -11.92 -3.46 -1.91
C GLU A 11 -10.88 -4.36 -2.61
N ASP A 12 -9.59 -4.07 -2.46
CA ASP A 12 -8.56 -4.76 -3.23
C ASP A 12 -8.33 -6.19 -2.73
N GLY A 13 -8.25 -7.11 -3.69
CA GLY A 13 -7.83 -8.50 -3.46
C GLY A 13 -6.35 -8.56 -3.08
N GLU A 14 -6.07 -8.74 -1.79
CA GLU A 14 -4.71 -8.72 -1.25
C GLU A 14 -3.79 -9.78 -1.87
N ALA A 15 -4.31 -10.97 -2.16
CA ALA A 15 -3.51 -12.07 -2.70
C ALA A 15 -2.94 -11.75 -4.10
N ASP A 16 -3.78 -11.24 -5.00
CA ASP A 16 -3.36 -10.89 -6.36
C ASP A 16 -2.40 -9.70 -6.36
N LEU A 17 -2.64 -8.72 -5.47
CA LEU A 17 -1.74 -7.60 -5.27
C LEU A 17 -0.35 -8.08 -4.81
N ILE A 18 -0.30 -8.95 -3.80
CA ILE A 18 0.96 -9.47 -3.26
C ILE A 18 1.74 -10.22 -4.33
N GLU A 19 1.09 -11.05 -5.15
CA GLU A 19 1.77 -11.77 -6.23
C GLU A 19 2.26 -10.82 -7.35
N GLN A 20 1.49 -9.79 -7.69
CA GLN A 20 1.93 -8.76 -8.62
C GLN A 20 3.17 -8.01 -8.09
N ILE A 21 3.18 -7.62 -6.82
CA ILE A 21 4.34 -6.99 -6.18
C ILE A 21 5.54 -7.95 -6.19
N ALA A 22 5.34 -9.21 -5.84
CA ALA A 22 6.40 -10.22 -5.81
C ALA A 22 7.02 -10.45 -7.19
N SER A 23 6.22 -10.45 -8.25
CA SER A 23 6.70 -10.61 -9.63
C SER A 23 7.68 -9.51 -10.07
N CYS A 24 7.59 -8.33 -9.46
CA CYS A 24 8.46 -7.18 -9.74
C CYS A 24 9.82 -7.26 -9.04
N ARG A 25 10.01 -8.20 -8.09
CA ARG A 25 11.23 -8.37 -7.28
C ARG A 25 11.76 -7.05 -6.70
N PRO A 26 10.91 -6.26 -6.00
CA PRO A 26 11.33 -4.98 -5.43
C PRO A 26 12.37 -5.18 -4.34
N HIS A 27 13.17 -4.14 -4.10
CA HIS A 27 14.02 -4.06 -2.90
C HIS A 27 13.34 -3.27 -1.79
N ARG A 28 12.51 -2.30 -2.18
CA ARG A 28 11.67 -1.51 -1.28
C ARG A 28 10.26 -1.43 -1.85
N VAL A 29 9.27 -1.57 -0.97
CA VAL A 29 7.86 -1.38 -1.28
C VAL A 29 7.30 -0.29 -0.38
N THR A 30 6.78 0.78 -0.97
CA THR A 30 5.97 1.78 -0.28
C THR A 30 4.51 1.43 -0.52
N VAL A 31 3.73 1.27 0.54
CA VAL A 31 2.31 0.94 0.46
C VAL A 31 1.51 2.17 0.84
N LEU A 32 0.80 2.77 -0.11
CA LEU A 32 -0.15 3.84 0.15
C LEU A 32 -1.54 3.24 0.34
N VAL A 33 -2.12 3.44 1.51
CA VAL A 33 -3.53 3.10 1.76
C VAL A 33 -4.38 4.28 1.36
N ASP A 34 -5.16 4.12 0.31
CA ASP A 34 -6.13 5.14 -0.11
C ASP A 34 -7.26 5.20 0.93
N GLY A 35 -7.14 6.22 1.78
CA GLY A 35 -8.03 6.48 2.89
C GLY A 35 -8.87 7.70 2.59
N GLY A 36 -9.97 7.52 1.86
CA GLY A 36 -10.95 8.59 1.60
C GLY A 36 -11.50 9.28 2.85
N ASP A 37 -11.33 8.68 4.04
CA ASP A 37 -11.56 9.31 5.34
C ASP A 37 -10.24 9.47 6.09
N ARG A 38 -9.75 10.71 6.26
CA ARG A 38 -8.45 11.02 6.88
C ARG A 38 -8.33 10.57 8.34
N ASP A 39 -9.46 10.36 9.02
CA ASP A 39 -9.47 10.02 10.45
C ASP A 39 -9.53 8.51 10.71
N TRP A 40 -9.50 7.68 9.65
CA TRP A 40 -9.58 6.22 9.77
C TRP A 40 -8.53 5.62 10.73
N ALA A 41 -7.35 6.24 10.80
CA ALA A 41 -6.26 5.78 11.66
C ALA A 41 -6.60 5.95 13.16
N PHE A 42 -7.43 6.94 13.51
CA PHE A 42 -7.85 7.25 14.87
C PHE A 42 -9.23 6.68 15.21
N ASP A 43 -9.93 6.07 14.24
CA ASP A 43 -11.22 5.45 14.49
C ASP A 43 -11.09 4.28 15.49
N GLU A 44 -11.67 4.47 16.68
CA GLU A 44 -11.70 3.47 17.75
C GLU A 44 -12.84 2.45 17.59
N SER A 45 -13.70 2.62 16.58
CA SER A 45 -14.73 1.65 16.25
C SER A 45 -14.13 0.28 15.88
N GLY A 46 -14.96 -0.75 15.93
CA GLY A 46 -14.57 -2.08 15.46
C GLY A 46 -14.10 -2.07 14.01
N THR A 47 -14.68 -1.21 13.16
CA THR A 47 -14.30 -1.05 11.75
C THR A 47 -12.92 -0.43 11.60
N GLY A 48 -12.62 0.64 12.36
CA GLY A 48 -11.30 1.28 12.37
C GLY A 48 -10.20 0.34 12.85
N ARG A 49 -10.47 -0.46 13.90
CA ARG A 49 -9.54 -1.50 14.37
C ARG A 49 -9.30 -2.57 13.32
N ALA A 50 -10.36 -3.13 12.72
CA ALA A 50 -10.24 -4.13 11.66
C ALA A 50 -9.43 -3.61 10.47
N ARG A 51 -9.58 -2.33 10.12
CA ARG A 51 -8.79 -1.69 9.05
C ARG A 51 -7.31 -1.59 9.38
N ARG A 52 -6.95 -1.21 10.62
CA ARG A 52 -5.55 -1.19 11.07
C ARG A 52 -4.93 -2.59 11.11
N ASP A 53 -5.66 -3.57 11.63
CA ASP A 53 -5.20 -4.97 11.70
C ASP A 53 -4.98 -5.55 10.30
N ARG A 54 -5.92 -5.27 9.38
CA ARG A 54 -5.80 -5.64 7.96
C ARG A 54 -4.55 -5.03 7.32
N LEU A 55 -4.31 -3.72 7.54
CA LEU A 55 -3.10 -3.07 7.01
C LEU A 55 -1.82 -3.72 7.57
N ALA A 56 -1.74 -3.93 8.88
CA ALA A 56 -0.58 -4.56 9.49
C ALA A 56 -0.32 -5.97 8.91
N ALA A 57 -1.38 -6.76 8.72
CA ALA A 57 -1.30 -8.08 8.10
C ALA A 57 -0.83 -8.01 6.63
N LEU A 58 -1.30 -7.03 5.86
CA LEU A 58 -0.88 -6.82 4.48
C LEU A 58 0.60 -6.44 4.38
N LEU A 59 1.06 -5.45 5.15
CA LEU A 59 2.47 -5.03 5.14
C LEU A 59 3.39 -6.20 5.46
N HIS A 60 3.05 -6.98 6.50
CA HIS A 60 3.80 -8.16 6.88
C HIS A 60 3.78 -9.25 5.79
N SER A 61 2.66 -9.42 5.10
CA SER A 61 2.53 -10.41 4.03
C SER A 61 3.40 -10.04 2.81
N ILE A 62 3.44 -8.76 2.44
CA ILE A 62 4.31 -8.26 1.38
C ILE A 62 5.78 -8.47 1.75
N GLU A 63 6.19 -8.10 2.96
CA GLU A 63 7.56 -8.27 3.45
C GLU A 63 7.98 -9.75 3.40
N ARG A 64 7.17 -10.65 3.97
CA ARG A 64 7.49 -12.08 3.96
C ARG A 64 7.55 -12.69 2.56
N ARG A 65 6.65 -12.27 1.66
CA ARG A 65 6.57 -12.85 0.31
C ARG A 65 7.73 -12.40 -0.58
N THR A 66 8.19 -11.16 -0.40
CA THR A 66 9.15 -10.52 -1.31
C THR A 66 10.56 -10.39 -0.75
N GLY A 67 10.71 -10.36 0.58
CA GLY A 67 11.95 -10.01 1.27
C GLY A 67 12.33 -8.52 1.14
N ALA A 68 11.44 -7.67 0.63
CA ALA A 68 11.66 -6.25 0.46
C ALA A 68 11.48 -5.49 1.77
N VAL A 69 12.13 -4.33 1.89
CA VAL A 69 11.85 -3.36 2.96
C VAL A 69 10.49 -2.73 2.69
N VAL A 70 9.54 -2.86 3.62
CA VAL A 70 8.16 -2.34 3.45
C VAL A 70 7.93 -1.11 4.32
N VAL A 71 7.36 -0.06 3.71
CA VAL A 71 6.94 1.17 4.40
C VAL A 71 5.46 1.39 4.13
N GLY A 72 4.64 1.48 5.18
CA GLY A 72 3.22 1.85 5.07
C GLY A 72 3.01 3.35 5.21
N LEU A 73 2.24 3.94 4.30
CA LEU A 73 1.78 5.33 4.34
C LEU A 73 0.26 5.36 4.32
N ALA A 74 -0.31 6.14 5.22
CA ALA A 74 -1.74 6.39 5.32
C ALA A 74 -2.00 7.84 4.96
N GLY A 75 -2.79 8.09 3.91
CA GLY A 75 -3.16 9.45 3.55
C GLY A 75 -3.28 9.68 2.05
N ASP A 76 -2.97 10.91 1.67
CA ASP A 76 -3.20 11.46 0.34
C ASP A 76 -2.03 11.12 -0.61
N PRO A 77 -2.27 10.69 -1.86
CA PRO A 77 -1.24 10.57 -2.88
C PRO A 77 -0.36 11.83 -3.03
N GLU A 78 -0.86 13.03 -2.72
CA GLU A 78 -0.06 14.26 -2.71
C GLU A 78 1.15 14.19 -1.76
N GLN A 79 1.11 13.38 -0.70
CA GLN A 79 2.25 13.18 0.21
C GLN A 79 3.44 12.49 -0.48
N LEU A 80 3.21 11.84 -1.62
CA LEU A 80 4.23 11.22 -2.44
C LEU A 80 4.84 12.19 -3.45
N HIS A 81 4.44 13.47 -3.44
CA HIS A 81 5.02 14.46 -4.34
C HIS A 81 6.54 14.56 -4.13
N GLY A 82 7.30 14.44 -5.23
CA GLY A 82 8.76 14.43 -5.21
C GLY A 82 9.41 13.06 -4.91
N TRP A 83 8.62 12.03 -4.58
CA TRP A 83 9.11 10.66 -4.49
C TRP A 83 9.28 10.08 -5.90
N ARG A 84 10.24 9.16 -6.06
CA ARG A 84 10.48 8.45 -7.32
C ARG A 84 10.33 6.96 -7.09
N PHE A 85 9.53 6.32 -7.94
CA PHE A 85 9.30 4.89 -7.93
C PHE A 85 9.58 4.34 -9.33
N ASP A 86 10.24 3.20 -9.41
CA ASP A 86 10.50 2.51 -10.67
C ASP A 86 9.22 1.83 -11.19
N ARG A 87 8.29 1.49 -10.29
CA ARG A 87 6.99 0.89 -10.61
C ARG A 87 5.90 1.37 -9.65
N VAL A 88 4.69 1.46 -10.18
CA VAL A 88 3.47 1.72 -9.40
C VAL A 88 2.48 0.59 -9.70
N ILE A 89 1.95 -0.05 -8.66
CA ILE A 89 0.91 -1.08 -8.72
C ILE A 89 -0.27 -0.59 -7.90
N GLY A 90 -1.47 -0.69 -8.42
CA GLY A 90 -2.68 -0.36 -7.67
C GLY A 90 -3.92 -0.56 -8.50
N SER A 91 -5.07 -0.62 -7.83
CA SER A 91 -6.38 -0.73 -8.47
C SER A 91 -6.74 0.60 -9.16
N ARG A 92 -6.28 0.74 -10.40
CA ARG A 92 -6.86 1.60 -11.45
C ARG A 92 -7.29 3.00 -10.96
N MET A 93 -6.40 3.73 -10.32
CA MET A 93 -6.53 5.19 -10.26
C MET A 93 -5.91 5.76 -11.53
N PRO A 94 -6.62 6.54 -12.36
CA PRO A 94 -5.99 7.29 -13.43
C PRO A 94 -5.08 8.33 -12.76
N LEU A 95 -3.77 8.19 -12.93
CA LEU A 95 -2.83 9.24 -12.55
C LEU A 95 -3.23 10.51 -13.32
N PRO A 96 -3.41 11.68 -12.67
CA PRO A 96 -3.60 12.91 -13.40
C PRO A 96 -2.32 13.20 -14.20
N VAL A 97 -2.50 13.37 -15.50
CA VAL A 97 -1.47 13.85 -16.46
C VAL A 97 -1.14 15.31 -16.22
#